data_AF-A0A5Q4G6R0-F1
#
_entry.id   AF-A0A5Q4G6R0-F1
#
_cell.length_a   1.000
_cell.length_b   1.000
_cell.length_c   1.000
_cell.angle_alpha   90.00
_cell.angle_beta   90.00
_cell.angle_gamma   90.00
#
_symmetry.space_group_name_H-M   'P 1'
#
loop_
_entity.id
_entity.type
_entity.pdbx_description
1 polymer ?
#
loop_
_entity_poly.entity_id
_entity_poly.type
_entity_poly.pdbx_seq_one_letter_code
_entity_poly.pdbx_strand_id
1 'polypeptide(L)'
;MSQKRRDLRVMAGTSKRPFAPGLLIEALQAAGAPTELAVRMVRDLEKSLRQRGTRIVPVEDVMEALAATLDEQGDGIVAAAIRRQVPPYVPLEVTIEDERRPFERSALVGSLEKVGLGFKEANLLAQQVEQALRAEGERMVGEQVLSRRVAMLVEARYGRALRLRYEASVSQDFELNVVDDAGEGRGLPFSRGILTQSLMAVGLGPERSHGYAKRIEEVLWGRGSVRVSRAVVRHEVKRLLTEEAGEEYARRYEIMRAVRSSERPIVVVIGGTAGVGKSLLAAEVAYRLGIARVVSTDSVRQALRSLISAELSPVLHASSYTAWRADLLPSERLEVKPKRKRVLRGFQTQVMQLATAVDAIIERHLVEATSLVVEGIHLVPGLSPR
;
A
#
# COMPACT_ATOMS: atom_id res chain seq x y z
N MET A 1 -35.12 -55.76 2.88
CA MET A 1 -36.00 -54.79 2.19
C MET A 1 -35.34 -53.42 2.23
N SER A 2 -35.03 -52.86 1.06
CA SER A 2 -34.28 -51.61 0.89
C SER A 2 -35.08 -50.39 1.36
N GLN A 3 -34.66 -49.80 2.48
CA GLN A 3 -35.29 -48.59 3.03
C GLN A 3 -34.76 -47.39 2.23
N LYS A 4 -35.55 -46.90 1.25
CA LYS A 4 -35.30 -45.64 0.53
C LYS A 4 -34.92 -44.55 1.53
N ARG A 5 -33.66 -44.12 1.52
CA ARG A 5 -33.18 -42.95 2.27
C ARG A 5 -34.11 -41.79 1.94
N ARG A 6 -34.80 -41.25 2.96
CA ARG A 6 -35.69 -40.09 2.78
C ARG A 6 -34.81 -38.85 2.55
N ASP A 7 -34.99 -38.18 1.41
CA ASP A 7 -34.18 -37.01 1.04
C ASP A 7 -34.56 -35.79 1.87
N LEU A 8 -33.64 -35.35 2.73
CA LEU A 8 -33.75 -34.12 3.51
C LEU A 8 -33.65 -32.90 2.58
N ARG A 9 -34.56 -31.94 2.73
CA ARG A 9 -34.59 -30.70 1.94
C ARG A 9 -34.56 -29.47 2.84
N VAL A 10 -33.92 -28.42 2.35
CA VAL A 10 -33.91 -27.09 2.98
C VAL A 10 -34.88 -26.18 2.23
N MET A 11 -35.68 -25.42 2.97
CA MET A 11 -36.62 -24.44 2.45
C MET A 11 -36.07 -23.02 2.67
N ALA A 12 -35.93 -22.25 1.60
CA ALA A 12 -35.53 -20.86 1.64
C ALA A 12 -36.59 -20.03 0.89
N GLY A 13 -37.40 -19.27 1.64
CA GLY A 13 -38.62 -18.67 1.11
C GLY A 13 -39.56 -19.73 0.53
N THR A 14 -39.93 -19.60 -0.75
CA THR A 14 -40.80 -20.56 -1.46
C THR A 14 -40.05 -21.73 -2.10
N SER A 15 -38.71 -21.66 -2.14
CA SER A 15 -37.87 -22.65 -2.82
C SER A 15 -37.48 -23.81 -1.91
N LYS A 16 -37.57 -25.04 -2.42
CA LYS A 16 -37.13 -26.27 -1.72
C LYS A 16 -35.93 -26.87 -2.46
N ARG A 17 -34.78 -26.96 -1.80
CA ARG A 17 -33.54 -27.51 -2.37
C ARG A 17 -33.07 -28.73 -1.57
N PRO A 18 -32.34 -29.68 -2.18
CA PRO A 18 -31.70 -30.77 -1.44
C PRO A 18 -30.77 -30.22 -0.36
N PHE A 19 -30.73 -30.87 0.81
CA PHE A 19 -29.76 -30.54 1.84
C PHE A 19 -28.34 -30.84 1.32
N ALA A 20 -27.51 -29.80 1.23
CA ALA A 20 -26.14 -29.85 0.76
C ALA A 20 -25.19 -29.49 1.91
N PRO A 21 -24.56 -30.49 2.58
CA PRO A 21 -23.63 -30.26 3.68
C PRO A 21 -22.50 -29.30 3.33
N GLY A 22 -21.98 -29.40 2.10
CA GLY A 22 -20.88 -28.55 1.62
C GLY A 22 -21.18 -27.05 1.74
N LEU A 23 -22.42 -26.63 1.42
CA LEU A 23 -22.80 -25.22 1.51
C LEU A 23 -22.81 -24.70 2.94
N LEU A 24 -23.18 -25.54 3.91
CA LEU A 24 -23.16 -25.17 5.33
C LEU A 24 -21.74 -25.14 5.89
N ILE A 25 -20.87 -26.07 5.44
CA ILE A 25 -19.45 -26.09 5.81
C ILE A 25 -18.77 -24.81 5.31
N GLU A 26 -18.99 -24.45 4.04
CA GLU A 26 -18.47 -23.23 3.43
C GLU A 26 -18.92 -21.97 4.18
N ALA A 27 -20.19 -21.94 4.60
CA ALA A 27 -20.76 -20.86 5.37
C ALA A 27 -20.11 -20.72 6.76
N LEU A 28 -19.87 -21.83 7.45
CA LEU A 28 -19.13 -21.85 8.72
C LEU A 28 -17.68 -21.39 8.56
N GLN A 29 -17.00 -21.84 7.51
CA GLN A 29 -15.62 -21.42 7.22
C GLN A 29 -15.54 -19.92 6.91
N ALA A 30 -16.49 -19.38 6.13
CA ALA A 30 -16.57 -17.95 5.84
C ALA A 30 -16.82 -17.11 7.10
N ALA A 31 -17.54 -17.65 8.08
CA ALA A 31 -17.74 -17.04 9.40
C ALA A 31 -16.54 -17.17 10.36
N GLY A 32 -15.46 -17.86 9.94
CA GLY A 32 -14.23 -18.03 10.71
C GLY A 32 -14.09 -19.35 11.46
N ALA A 33 -15.02 -20.30 11.28
CA ALA A 33 -14.91 -21.61 11.91
C ALA A 33 -13.76 -22.45 11.30
N PRO A 34 -12.95 -23.14 12.11
CA PRO A 34 -11.98 -24.11 11.60
C PRO A 34 -12.65 -25.23 10.79
N THR A 35 -11.99 -25.70 9.73
CA THR A 35 -12.55 -26.72 8.81
C THR A 35 -13.03 -27.99 9.53
N GLU A 36 -12.25 -28.50 10.48
CA GLU A 36 -12.61 -29.71 11.23
C GLU A 36 -13.87 -29.52 12.07
N LEU A 37 -13.99 -28.34 12.70
CA LEU A 37 -15.18 -27.95 13.46
C LEU A 37 -16.40 -27.87 12.54
N ALA A 38 -16.28 -27.16 11.41
CA ALA A 38 -17.36 -26.98 10.45
C ALA A 38 -17.89 -28.32 9.91
N VAL A 39 -16.99 -29.23 9.51
CA VAL A 39 -17.34 -30.57 9.02
C VAL A 39 -18.06 -31.37 10.11
N ARG A 40 -17.54 -31.36 11.34
CA ARG A 40 -18.15 -32.07 12.47
C ARG A 40 -19.55 -31.55 12.77
N MET A 41 -19.71 -30.23 12.90
CA MET A 41 -20.99 -29.59 13.22
C MET A 41 -22.07 -29.91 12.18
N VAL A 42 -21.76 -29.77 10.89
CA VAL A 42 -22.73 -30.03 9.84
C VAL A 42 -23.14 -31.50 9.79
N ARG A 43 -22.19 -32.41 10.01
CA ARG A 43 -22.48 -33.86 10.10
C ARG A 43 -23.40 -34.18 11.27
N ASP A 44 -23.16 -33.58 12.44
CA ASP A 44 -23.95 -33.84 13.65
C ASP A 44 -25.35 -33.22 13.53
N LEU A 45 -25.47 -32.03 12.93
CA LEU A 45 -26.74 -31.43 12.57
C LEU A 45 -27.54 -32.31 11.60
N GLU A 46 -26.93 -32.78 10.52
CA GLU A 46 -27.59 -33.65 9.55
C GLU A 46 -28.09 -34.94 10.21
N LYS A 47 -27.26 -35.57 11.05
CA LYS A 47 -27.64 -36.76 11.82
C LYS A 47 -28.84 -36.49 12.72
N SER A 48 -28.84 -35.37 13.45
CA SER A 48 -29.92 -34.96 14.33
C SER A 48 -31.24 -34.70 13.56
N LEU A 49 -31.18 -34.01 12.42
CA LEU A 49 -32.34 -33.75 11.57
C LEU A 49 -32.95 -35.05 11.02
N ARG A 50 -32.10 -36.00 10.61
CA ARG A 50 -32.53 -37.31 10.10
C ARG A 50 -33.15 -38.18 11.19
N GLN A 51 -32.58 -38.20 12.40
CA GLN A 51 -33.12 -38.94 13.54
C GLN A 51 -34.51 -38.45 13.96
N ARG A 52 -34.74 -37.12 13.88
CA ARG A 52 -36.06 -36.51 14.12
C ARG A 52 -37.11 -36.81 13.03
N GLY A 53 -36.72 -37.48 11.94
CA GLY A 53 -37.61 -37.76 10.81
C GLY A 53 -37.94 -36.53 9.96
N THR A 54 -37.21 -35.43 10.14
CA THR A 54 -37.41 -34.15 9.44
C THR A 54 -37.23 -34.34 7.94
N ARG A 55 -38.21 -33.90 7.14
CA ARG A 55 -38.14 -33.98 5.67
C ARG A 55 -37.79 -32.64 5.04
N ILE A 56 -38.33 -31.57 5.59
CA ILE A 56 -38.16 -30.20 5.12
C ILE A 56 -37.84 -29.37 6.35
N VAL A 57 -36.76 -28.59 6.30
CA VAL A 57 -36.35 -27.68 7.36
C VAL A 57 -36.17 -26.28 6.77
N PRO A 58 -36.73 -25.23 7.38
CA PRO A 58 -36.41 -23.84 7.03
C PRO A 58 -34.90 -23.58 7.13
N VAL A 59 -34.36 -22.74 6.25
CA VAL A 59 -32.93 -22.41 6.28
C VAL A 59 -32.58 -21.63 7.55
N GLU A 60 -33.50 -20.80 8.02
CA GLU A 60 -33.37 -20.00 9.24
C GLU A 60 -33.16 -20.92 10.46
N ASP A 61 -33.92 -22.01 10.56
CA ASP A 61 -33.80 -23.01 11.63
C ASP A 61 -32.45 -23.76 11.56
N VAL A 62 -31.97 -24.05 10.34
CA VAL A 62 -30.65 -24.67 10.13
C VAL A 62 -29.53 -23.74 10.60
N MET A 63 -29.62 -22.46 10.24
CA MET A 63 -28.64 -21.44 10.61
C MET A 63 -28.64 -21.19 12.12
N GLU A 64 -29.81 -21.07 12.75
CA GLU A 64 -29.91 -20.88 14.20
C GLU A 64 -29.43 -22.11 14.96
N ALA A 65 -29.70 -23.34 14.49
CA ALA A 65 -29.15 -24.54 15.11
C ALA A 65 -27.61 -24.57 15.10
N LEU A 66 -26.98 -24.11 14.01
CA LEU A 66 -25.52 -23.98 13.94
C LEU A 66 -25.00 -22.89 14.88
N ALA A 67 -25.66 -21.72 14.92
CA ALA A 67 -25.27 -20.61 15.78
C ALA A 67 -25.42 -20.97 17.28
N ALA A 68 -26.52 -21.60 17.68
CA ALA A 68 -26.73 -22.08 19.04
C ALA A 68 -25.66 -23.10 19.47
N THR A 69 -25.28 -24.02 18.57
CA THR A 69 -24.20 -24.99 18.84
C THR A 69 -22.85 -24.28 19.05
N LEU A 70 -22.57 -23.19 18.32
CA LEU A 70 -21.36 -22.38 18.50
C LEU A 70 -21.37 -21.62 19.83
N ASP A 71 -22.52 -21.05 20.21
CA ASP A 71 -22.69 -20.38 21.51
C ASP A 71 -22.45 -21.34 22.68
N GLU A 72 -22.99 -22.56 22.61
CA GLU A 72 -22.76 -23.62 23.60
C GLU A 72 -21.28 -24.03 23.72
N GLN A 73 -20.53 -23.91 22.64
CA GLN A 73 -19.09 -24.21 22.59
C GLN A 73 -18.21 -22.99 22.96
N GLY A 74 -18.80 -21.83 23.24
CA GLY A 74 -18.10 -20.61 23.61
C GLY A 74 -17.62 -19.76 22.42
N ASP A 75 -17.99 -20.09 21.18
CA ASP A 75 -17.59 -19.40 19.95
C ASP A 75 -18.61 -18.30 19.54
N GLY A 76 -18.95 -17.42 20.48
CA GLY A 76 -20.00 -16.39 20.28
C GLY A 76 -19.73 -15.41 19.13
N ILE A 77 -18.46 -15.20 18.76
CA ILE A 77 -18.08 -14.35 17.61
C ILE A 77 -18.52 -15.01 16.30
N VAL A 78 -18.21 -16.30 16.12
CA VAL A 78 -18.59 -17.06 14.92
C VAL A 78 -20.11 -17.26 14.89
N ALA A 79 -20.73 -17.51 16.04
CA ALA A 79 -22.19 -17.60 16.14
C ALA A 79 -22.88 -16.30 15.68
N ALA A 80 -22.39 -15.14 16.13
CA ALA A 80 -22.91 -13.85 15.69
C ALA A 80 -22.72 -13.61 14.19
N ALA A 81 -21.58 -14.03 13.61
CA ALA A 81 -21.34 -13.96 12.18
C ALA A 81 -22.32 -14.84 11.38
N ILE A 82 -22.57 -16.07 11.84
CA ILE A 82 -23.55 -17.01 11.24
C ILE A 82 -24.96 -16.45 11.24
N ARG A 83 -25.35 -15.67 12.27
CA ARG A 83 -26.66 -15.01 12.31
C ARG A 83 -26.78 -13.80 11.39
N ARG A 84 -25.67 -13.12 11.09
CA ARG A 84 -25.65 -11.90 10.26
C ARG A 84 -25.53 -12.18 8.77
N GLN A 85 -24.88 -13.27 8.40
CA GLN A 85 -24.65 -13.60 6.99
C GLN A 85 -25.95 -13.92 6.24
N VAL A 86 -25.92 -13.77 4.92
CA VAL A 86 -27.00 -14.28 4.06
C VAL A 86 -26.98 -15.81 4.08
N PRO A 87 -28.06 -16.49 4.50
CA PRO A 87 -28.07 -17.94 4.59
C PRO A 87 -27.73 -18.60 3.24
N PRO A 88 -27.09 -19.79 3.26
CA PRO A 88 -26.98 -20.62 2.07
C PRO A 88 -28.36 -20.88 1.45
N TYR A 89 -28.44 -21.27 0.18
CA TYR A 89 -29.71 -21.47 -0.55
C TYR A 89 -30.52 -20.20 -0.87
N VAL A 90 -30.35 -19.11 -0.12
CA VAL A 90 -30.93 -17.79 -0.46
C VAL A 90 -30.17 -17.22 -1.66
N PRO A 91 -30.86 -16.85 -2.76
CA PRO A 91 -30.21 -16.25 -3.93
C PRO A 91 -29.68 -14.86 -3.58
N LEU A 92 -28.45 -14.58 -4.02
CA LEU A 92 -27.92 -13.23 -4.07
C LEU A 92 -28.41 -12.54 -5.34
N GLU A 93 -28.56 -11.23 -5.31
CA GLU A 93 -29.01 -10.42 -6.43
C GLU A 93 -27.95 -9.38 -6.81
N VAL A 94 -27.80 -9.15 -8.11
CA VAL A 94 -26.97 -8.09 -8.68
C VAL A 94 -27.89 -7.06 -9.31
N THR A 95 -27.68 -5.79 -9.00
CA THR A 95 -28.40 -4.68 -9.64
C THR A 95 -27.59 -4.18 -10.84
N ILE A 96 -28.16 -4.29 -12.03
CA ILE A 96 -27.59 -3.86 -13.32
C ILE A 96 -28.59 -2.88 -13.94
N GLU A 97 -28.19 -1.63 -14.20
CA GLU A 97 -29.06 -0.61 -14.81
C GLU A 97 -30.45 -0.51 -14.11
N ASP A 98 -30.47 -0.50 -12.78
CA ASP A 98 -31.66 -0.52 -11.91
C ASP A 98 -32.54 -1.79 -12.00
N GLU A 99 -32.17 -2.78 -12.80
CA GLU A 99 -32.79 -4.10 -12.82
C GLU A 99 -32.11 -5.08 -11.86
N ARG A 100 -32.91 -5.86 -11.13
CA ARG A 100 -32.40 -6.93 -10.26
C ARG A 100 -32.29 -8.22 -11.02
N ARG A 101 -31.10 -8.81 -11.03
CA ARG A 101 -30.83 -10.12 -11.63
C ARG A 101 -30.22 -11.06 -10.59
N PRO A 102 -30.43 -12.38 -10.70
CA PRO A 102 -29.75 -13.33 -9.84
C PRO A 102 -28.22 -13.24 -10.03
N PHE A 103 -27.47 -13.31 -8.94
CA PHE A 103 -26.04 -13.53 -9.02
C PHE A 103 -25.76 -14.93 -9.55
N GLU A 104 -25.15 -15.02 -10.73
CA GLU A 104 -24.77 -16.27 -11.36
C GLU A 104 -23.26 -16.52 -11.24
N ARG A 105 -22.88 -17.48 -10.39
CA ARG A 105 -21.48 -17.91 -10.25
C ARG A 105 -20.88 -18.33 -11.59
N SER A 106 -21.63 -19.05 -12.42
CA SER A 106 -21.19 -19.49 -13.76
C SER A 106 -20.87 -18.33 -14.70
N ALA A 107 -21.64 -17.24 -14.64
CA ALA A 107 -21.38 -16.04 -15.43
C ALA A 107 -20.06 -15.39 -15.00
N LEU A 108 -19.83 -15.29 -13.68
CA LEU A 108 -18.57 -14.79 -13.14
C LEU A 108 -17.39 -15.69 -13.54
N VAL A 109 -17.52 -17.01 -13.43
CA VAL A 109 -16.49 -17.97 -13.90
C VAL A 109 -16.18 -17.74 -15.37
N GLY A 110 -17.19 -17.65 -16.24
CA GLY A 110 -16.99 -17.38 -17.66
C GLY A 110 -16.31 -16.05 -17.94
N SER A 111 -16.61 -14.99 -17.15
CA SER A 111 -15.91 -13.70 -17.28
C SER A 111 -14.43 -13.79 -16.88
N LEU A 112 -14.11 -14.60 -15.87
CA LEU A 112 -12.74 -14.83 -15.40
C LEU A 112 -11.95 -15.71 -16.38
N GLU A 113 -12.58 -16.69 -17.01
CA GLU A 113 -11.96 -17.50 -18.07
C GLU A 113 -11.61 -16.67 -19.30
N LYS A 114 -12.50 -15.74 -19.70
CA LYS A 114 -12.24 -14.81 -20.83
C LYS A 114 -10.98 -13.95 -20.63
N VAL A 115 -10.59 -13.68 -19.38
CA VAL A 115 -9.40 -12.88 -19.07
C VAL A 115 -8.14 -13.73 -18.89
N GLY A 116 -8.28 -15.06 -19.02
CA GLY A 116 -7.18 -16.02 -19.07
C GLY A 116 -6.96 -16.85 -17.81
N LEU A 117 -7.94 -16.90 -16.88
CA LEU A 117 -7.90 -17.85 -15.76
C LEU A 117 -8.31 -19.25 -16.23
N GLY A 118 -7.69 -20.29 -15.68
CA GLY A 118 -8.16 -21.65 -15.89
C GLY A 118 -9.47 -21.90 -15.14
N PHE A 119 -10.32 -22.81 -15.66
CA PHE A 119 -11.63 -23.14 -15.06
C PHE A 119 -11.59 -23.37 -13.54
N LYS A 120 -10.62 -24.15 -13.04
CA LYS A 120 -10.49 -24.44 -11.60
C LYS A 120 -10.22 -23.18 -10.77
N GLU A 121 -9.39 -22.29 -11.30
CA GLU A 121 -9.00 -21.04 -10.64
C GLU A 121 -10.14 -20.02 -10.66
N ALA A 122 -10.77 -19.85 -11.83
CA ALA A 122 -11.96 -19.01 -12.00
C ALA A 122 -13.09 -19.46 -11.07
N ASN A 123 -13.33 -20.77 -11.00
CA ASN A 123 -14.36 -21.35 -10.13
C ASN A 123 -14.08 -21.14 -8.64
N LEU A 124 -12.82 -21.21 -8.22
CA LEU A 124 -12.42 -20.95 -6.85
C LEU A 124 -12.58 -19.45 -6.51
N LEU A 125 -12.15 -18.55 -7.39
CA LEU A 125 -12.27 -17.11 -7.15
C LEU A 125 -13.74 -16.66 -7.13
N ALA A 126 -14.57 -17.18 -8.04
CA ALA A 126 -16.01 -16.90 -8.04
C ALA A 126 -16.69 -17.40 -6.75
N GLN A 127 -16.26 -18.55 -6.22
CA GLN A 127 -16.72 -19.06 -4.93
C GLN A 127 -16.33 -18.14 -3.77
N GLN A 128 -15.09 -17.66 -3.76
CA GLN A 128 -14.62 -16.72 -2.73
C GLN A 128 -15.40 -15.41 -2.76
N VAL A 129 -15.70 -14.89 -3.96
CA VAL A 129 -16.56 -13.69 -4.12
C VAL A 129 -17.94 -13.93 -3.54
N GLU A 130 -18.58 -15.06 -3.88
CA GLU A 130 -19.92 -15.39 -3.36
C GLU A 130 -19.92 -15.54 -1.83
N GLN A 131 -18.93 -16.25 -1.28
CA GLN A 131 -18.81 -16.44 0.17
C GLN A 131 -18.59 -15.13 0.90
N ALA A 132 -17.76 -14.23 0.36
CA ALA A 132 -17.53 -12.91 0.95
C ALA A 132 -18.82 -12.07 1.00
N LEU A 133 -19.58 -12.01 -0.11
CA LEU A 133 -20.88 -11.32 -0.15
C LEU A 133 -21.85 -11.87 0.90
N ARG A 134 -21.93 -13.20 1.03
CA ARG A 134 -22.78 -13.84 2.04
C ARG A 134 -22.36 -13.48 3.45
N ALA A 135 -21.07 -13.63 3.78
CA ALA A 135 -20.53 -13.38 5.11
C ALA A 135 -20.76 -11.93 5.58
N GLU A 136 -20.71 -10.97 4.66
CA GLU A 136 -20.98 -9.55 4.94
C GLU A 136 -22.48 -9.23 5.08
N GLY A 137 -23.39 -10.19 4.82
CA GLY A 137 -24.83 -9.95 4.84
C GLY A 137 -25.37 -9.26 3.58
N GLU A 138 -24.56 -9.16 2.52
CA GLU A 138 -24.87 -8.44 1.28
C GLU A 138 -25.74 -9.29 0.35
N ARG A 139 -27.06 -9.24 0.56
CA ARG A 139 -28.01 -9.96 -0.31
C ARG A 139 -28.15 -9.36 -1.70
N MET A 140 -27.97 -8.04 -1.81
CA MET A 140 -28.05 -7.30 -3.08
C MET A 140 -26.79 -6.48 -3.27
N VAL A 141 -26.15 -6.59 -4.43
CA VAL A 141 -24.92 -5.85 -4.75
C VAL A 141 -25.04 -5.14 -6.11
N GLY A 142 -24.57 -3.90 -6.22
CA GLY A 142 -24.52 -3.22 -7.52
C GLY A 142 -23.43 -3.82 -8.41
N GLU A 143 -23.64 -3.86 -9.74
CA GLU A 143 -22.68 -4.42 -10.70
C GLU A 143 -21.27 -3.83 -10.56
N GLN A 144 -21.16 -2.50 -10.43
CA GLN A 144 -19.87 -1.82 -10.27
C GLN A 144 -19.15 -2.23 -8.98
N VAL A 145 -19.90 -2.42 -7.89
CA VAL A 145 -19.35 -2.85 -6.60
C VAL A 145 -18.88 -4.30 -6.70
N LEU A 146 -19.66 -5.17 -7.35
CA LEU A 146 -19.31 -6.56 -7.59
C LEU A 146 -18.02 -6.65 -8.42
N SER A 147 -17.99 -6.03 -9.60
CA SER A 147 -16.83 -6.08 -10.51
C SER A 147 -15.57 -5.53 -9.84
N ARG A 148 -15.68 -4.46 -9.05
CA ARG A 148 -14.56 -3.96 -8.26
C ARG A 148 -14.05 -4.96 -7.23
N ARG A 149 -14.94 -5.63 -6.48
CA ARG A 149 -14.55 -6.68 -5.51
C ARG A 149 -13.81 -7.82 -6.21
N VAL A 150 -14.29 -8.24 -7.38
CA VAL A 150 -13.62 -9.26 -8.20
C VAL A 150 -12.24 -8.78 -8.63
N ALA A 151 -12.12 -7.55 -9.15
CA ALA A 151 -10.84 -6.98 -9.58
C ALA A 151 -9.79 -6.94 -8.45
N MET A 152 -10.20 -6.57 -7.23
CA MET A 152 -9.33 -6.58 -6.05
C MET A 152 -8.84 -8.00 -5.69
N LEU A 153 -9.72 -8.99 -5.70
CA LEU A 153 -9.35 -10.39 -5.45
C LEU A 153 -8.44 -10.96 -6.54
N VAL A 154 -8.69 -10.59 -7.80
CA VAL A 154 -7.84 -10.95 -8.94
C VAL A 154 -6.44 -10.38 -8.76
N GLU A 155 -6.29 -9.11 -8.41
CA GLU A 155 -4.98 -8.52 -8.17
C GLU A 155 -4.26 -9.14 -6.98
N ALA A 156 -4.96 -9.36 -5.86
CA ALA A 156 -4.38 -9.94 -4.66
C ALA A 156 -3.78 -11.32 -4.91
N ARG A 157 -4.39 -12.11 -5.81
CA ARG A 157 -3.99 -13.50 -6.07
C ARG A 157 -3.11 -13.69 -7.30
N TYR A 158 -3.31 -12.88 -8.34
CA TYR A 158 -2.70 -13.07 -9.65
C TYR A 158 -1.96 -11.83 -10.17
N GLY A 159 -2.01 -10.72 -9.44
CA GLY A 159 -1.30 -9.48 -9.75
C GLY A 159 -2.02 -8.54 -10.73
N ARG A 160 -1.43 -7.35 -10.89
CA ARG A 160 -2.04 -6.21 -11.59
C ARG A 160 -2.31 -6.47 -13.08
N ALA A 161 -1.47 -7.26 -13.76
CA ALA A 161 -1.63 -7.54 -15.18
C ALA A 161 -2.94 -8.29 -15.51
N LEU A 162 -3.36 -9.23 -14.65
CA LEU A 162 -4.63 -9.93 -14.84
C LEU A 162 -5.82 -9.04 -14.45
N ARG A 163 -5.68 -8.21 -13.42
CA ARG A 163 -6.67 -7.20 -13.04
C ARG A 163 -6.99 -6.25 -14.19
N LEU A 164 -5.98 -5.70 -14.86
CA LEU A 164 -6.18 -4.79 -16.00
C LEU A 164 -6.93 -5.46 -17.17
N ARG A 165 -6.67 -6.75 -17.43
CA ARG A 165 -7.43 -7.54 -18.43
C ARG A 165 -8.88 -7.72 -18.00
N TYR A 166 -9.12 -7.99 -16.71
CA TYR A 166 -10.46 -8.09 -16.17
C TYR A 166 -11.22 -6.77 -16.28
N GLU A 167 -10.63 -5.66 -15.84
CA GLU A 167 -11.16 -4.29 -15.99
C GLU A 167 -11.53 -3.96 -17.43
N ALA A 168 -10.63 -4.24 -18.38
CA ALA A 168 -10.90 -4.07 -19.79
C ALA A 168 -12.07 -4.94 -20.28
N SER A 169 -12.19 -6.18 -19.79
CA SER A 169 -13.29 -7.08 -20.18
C SER A 169 -14.66 -6.63 -19.68
N VAL A 170 -14.72 -5.94 -18.54
CA VAL A 170 -15.95 -5.35 -18.01
C VAL A 170 -16.15 -3.91 -18.49
N SER A 171 -15.27 -3.39 -19.36
CA SER A 171 -15.28 -2.00 -19.84
C SER A 171 -15.33 -0.97 -18.70
N GLN A 172 -14.73 -1.29 -17.55
CA GLN A 172 -14.72 -0.43 -16.37
C GLN A 172 -13.28 -0.29 -15.85
N ASP A 173 -12.88 0.96 -15.59
CA ASP A 173 -11.64 1.27 -14.89
C ASP A 173 -11.94 1.37 -13.39
N PHE A 174 -11.35 0.47 -12.60
CA PHE A 174 -11.44 0.50 -11.13
C PHE A 174 -10.20 1.12 -10.50
N GLU A 175 -9.49 2.04 -11.17
CA GLU A 175 -8.46 2.82 -10.51
C GLU A 175 -9.07 3.90 -9.60
N LEU A 176 -8.64 3.92 -8.34
CA LEU A 176 -9.00 4.98 -7.41
C LEU A 176 -8.26 6.23 -7.84
N ASN A 177 -8.96 7.21 -8.36
CA ASN A 177 -8.36 8.42 -8.87
C ASN A 177 -8.46 9.55 -7.85
N VAL A 178 -7.34 10.16 -7.52
CA VAL A 178 -7.25 11.35 -6.69
C VAL A 178 -7.38 12.59 -7.57
N VAL A 179 -8.44 13.36 -7.37
CA VAL A 179 -8.70 14.63 -8.07
C VAL A 179 -8.37 15.83 -7.18
N ASP A 180 -8.11 16.97 -7.81
CA ASP A 180 -8.03 18.23 -7.07
C ASP A 180 -9.38 18.60 -6.46
N ASP A 181 -9.35 19.45 -5.41
CA ASP A 181 -10.54 19.76 -4.61
C ASP A 181 -11.64 20.51 -5.41
N ALA A 182 -11.27 21.13 -6.54
CA ALA A 182 -12.21 21.72 -7.51
C ALA A 182 -12.95 20.68 -8.37
N GLY A 183 -12.54 19.40 -8.34
CA GLY A 183 -13.15 18.32 -9.11
C GLY A 183 -12.88 18.35 -10.63
N GLU A 184 -12.18 19.38 -11.11
CA GLU A 184 -11.83 19.57 -12.52
C GLU A 184 -10.53 18.84 -12.87
N GLY A 185 -10.57 17.98 -13.90
CA GLY A 185 -9.41 17.25 -14.42
C GLY A 185 -9.58 15.72 -14.40
N ARG A 186 -8.65 15.02 -15.08
CA ARG A 186 -8.67 13.55 -15.20
C ARG A 186 -8.38 12.81 -13.89
N GLY A 187 -7.88 13.51 -12.85
CA GLY A 187 -7.37 12.88 -11.64
C GLY A 187 -6.08 12.10 -11.91
N LEU A 188 -5.36 11.74 -10.84
CA LEU A 188 -4.21 10.85 -10.90
C LEU A 188 -4.51 9.58 -10.11
N PRO A 189 -4.03 8.40 -10.52
CA PRO A 189 -4.22 7.19 -9.75
C PRO A 189 -3.66 7.33 -8.35
N PHE A 190 -4.40 6.84 -7.36
CA PHE A 190 -3.96 6.77 -5.97
C PHE A 190 -2.72 5.90 -5.89
N SER A 191 -1.64 6.48 -5.38
CA SER A 191 -0.36 5.78 -5.25
C SER A 191 -0.08 5.44 -3.80
N ARG A 192 -0.16 4.14 -3.46
CA ARG A 192 0.33 3.61 -2.18
C ARG A 192 1.77 4.02 -1.91
N GLY A 193 2.61 4.03 -2.94
CA GLY A 193 4.04 4.38 -2.83
C GLY A 193 4.23 5.84 -2.39
N ILE A 194 3.54 6.78 -3.04
CA ILE A 194 3.61 8.20 -2.69
C ILE A 194 3.08 8.43 -1.27
N LEU A 195 1.97 7.78 -0.90
CA LEU A 195 1.43 7.90 0.45
C LEU A 195 2.37 7.28 1.49
N THR A 196 2.91 6.09 1.23
CA THR A 196 3.91 5.42 2.08
C THR A 196 5.11 6.34 2.32
N GLN A 197 5.67 6.92 1.25
CA GLN A 197 6.77 7.88 1.34
C GLN A 197 6.39 9.10 2.19
N SER A 198 5.19 9.65 1.98
CA SER A 198 4.68 10.78 2.76
C SER A 198 4.51 10.45 4.25
N LEU A 199 4.16 9.20 4.59
CA LEU A 199 4.03 8.73 5.98
C LEU A 199 5.40 8.48 6.62
N MET A 200 6.36 7.96 5.87
CA MET A 200 7.74 7.81 6.33
C MET A 200 8.39 9.16 6.67
N ALA A 201 8.04 10.22 5.93
CA ALA A 201 8.49 11.59 6.19
C ALA A 201 8.07 12.12 7.58
N VAL A 202 6.98 11.56 8.13
CA VAL A 202 6.41 11.92 9.45
C VAL A 202 7.11 11.15 10.58
N GLY A 203 8.01 10.22 10.24
CA GLY A 203 8.77 9.39 11.19
C GLY A 203 8.17 8.01 11.43
N LEU A 204 7.23 7.57 10.60
CA LEU A 204 6.74 6.18 10.64
C LEU A 204 7.75 5.23 9.96
N GLY A 205 7.88 4.02 10.51
CA GLY A 205 8.70 2.98 9.90
C GLY A 205 8.13 2.50 8.55
N PRO A 206 8.94 1.87 7.68
CA PRO A 206 8.51 1.44 6.34
C PRO A 206 7.28 0.52 6.36
N GLU A 207 7.30 -0.51 7.20
CA GLU A 207 6.21 -1.49 7.29
C GLU A 207 4.89 -0.85 7.74
N ARG A 208 4.94 -0.04 8.81
CA ARG A 208 3.76 0.70 9.30
C ARG A 208 3.23 1.66 8.24
N SER A 209 4.12 2.37 7.55
CA SER A 209 3.75 3.32 6.49
C SER A 209 3.03 2.61 5.33
N HIS A 210 3.54 1.45 4.91
CA HIS A 210 2.90 0.65 3.87
C HIS A 210 1.54 0.09 4.32
N GLY A 211 1.46 -0.42 5.56
CA GLY A 211 0.22 -0.92 6.15
C GLY A 211 -0.86 0.16 6.22
N TYR A 212 -0.51 1.37 6.68
CA TYR A 212 -1.43 2.50 6.69
C TYR A 212 -1.86 2.92 5.29
N ALA A 213 -0.94 2.99 4.31
CA ALA A 213 -1.29 3.36 2.94
C ALA A 213 -2.27 2.37 2.30
N LYS A 214 -2.07 1.07 2.52
CA LYS A 214 -2.99 0.01 2.07
C LYS A 214 -4.37 0.17 2.69
N ARG A 215 -4.43 0.34 4.02
CA ARG A 215 -5.69 0.45 4.75
C ARG A 215 -6.48 1.71 4.39
N ILE A 216 -5.79 2.83 4.17
CA ILE A 216 -6.41 4.07 3.68
C ILE A 216 -7.03 3.84 2.31
N GLU A 217 -6.34 3.14 1.40
CA GLU A 217 -6.92 2.79 0.11
C GLU A 217 -8.18 1.93 0.24
N GLU A 218 -8.15 0.90 1.10
CA GLU A 218 -9.31 0.04 1.38
C GLU A 218 -10.50 0.85 1.92
N VAL A 219 -10.26 1.81 2.83
CA VAL A 219 -11.29 2.73 3.35
C VAL A 219 -11.85 3.63 2.26
N LEU A 220 -10.99 4.19 1.41
CA LEU A 220 -11.43 5.03 0.28
C LEU A 220 -12.25 4.20 -0.71
N TRP A 221 -11.89 2.93 -0.92
CA TRP A 221 -12.64 2.00 -1.75
C TRP A 221 -14.00 1.62 -1.18
N GLY A 222 -14.08 1.38 0.13
CA GLY A 222 -15.31 1.03 0.84
C GLY A 222 -16.40 2.09 0.74
N ARG A 223 -16.04 3.34 0.41
CA ARG A 223 -16.99 4.45 0.17
C ARG A 223 -17.59 4.47 -1.24
N GLY A 224 -17.33 3.47 -2.07
CA GLY A 224 -17.94 3.34 -3.40
C GLY A 224 -17.40 4.29 -4.48
N SER A 225 -16.57 5.27 -4.12
CA SER A 225 -16.13 6.32 -5.04
C SER A 225 -14.88 5.92 -5.84
N VAL A 226 -14.97 5.92 -7.17
CA VAL A 226 -13.81 5.74 -8.09
C VAL A 226 -12.93 7.00 -8.13
N ARG A 227 -13.50 8.16 -7.76
CA ARG A 227 -12.79 9.44 -7.68
C ARG A 227 -12.90 10.00 -6.26
N VAL A 228 -11.77 10.40 -5.68
CA VAL A 228 -11.68 10.98 -4.33
C VAL A 228 -10.90 12.28 -4.39
N SER A 229 -11.32 13.32 -3.67
CA SER A 229 -10.56 14.56 -3.61
C SER A 229 -9.32 14.42 -2.72
N ARG A 230 -8.31 15.27 -2.96
CA ARG A 230 -7.12 15.36 -2.10
C ARG A 230 -7.50 15.68 -0.65
N ALA A 231 -8.54 16.48 -0.42
CA ALA A 231 -9.06 16.76 0.91
C ALA A 231 -9.59 15.50 1.62
N VAL A 232 -10.33 14.63 0.91
CA VAL A 232 -10.85 13.37 1.48
C VAL A 232 -9.71 12.44 1.86
N VAL A 233 -8.70 12.27 0.98
CA VAL A 233 -7.51 11.46 1.29
C VAL A 233 -6.81 12.01 2.53
N ARG A 234 -6.60 13.32 2.60
CA ARG A 234 -5.96 13.98 3.75
C ARG A 234 -6.73 13.76 5.05
N HIS A 235 -8.05 13.86 5.00
CA HIS A 235 -8.92 13.63 6.14
C HIS A 235 -8.79 12.20 6.66
N GLU A 236 -8.85 11.19 5.77
CA GLU A 236 -8.69 9.79 6.18
C GLU A 236 -7.31 9.48 6.76
N VAL A 237 -6.25 10.05 6.16
CA VAL A 237 -4.89 9.91 6.72
C VAL A 237 -4.84 10.48 8.14
N LYS A 238 -5.34 11.71 8.34
CA LYS A 238 -5.34 12.37 9.65
C LYS A 238 -6.13 11.55 10.68
N ARG A 239 -7.34 11.14 10.32
CA ARG A 239 -8.23 10.35 11.19
C ARG A 239 -7.54 9.07 11.65
N LEU A 240 -7.01 8.29 10.71
CA LEU A 240 -6.40 6.99 11.00
C LEU A 240 -5.08 7.13 11.78
N LEU A 241 -4.26 8.14 11.48
CA LEU A 241 -3.08 8.45 12.29
C LEU A 241 -3.44 8.86 13.73
N THR A 242 -4.49 9.66 13.90
CA THR A 242 -4.96 10.10 15.23
C THR A 242 -5.43 8.91 16.07
N GLU A 243 -6.22 8.02 15.46
CA GLU A 243 -6.78 6.84 16.12
C GLU A 243 -5.71 5.79 16.49
N GLU A 244 -4.70 5.58 15.64
CA GLU A 244 -3.83 4.39 15.74
C GLU A 244 -2.34 4.67 15.94
N ALA A 245 -1.84 5.82 15.50
CA ALA A 245 -0.43 6.19 15.65
C ALA A 245 -0.21 7.22 16.76
N GLY A 246 -1.23 8.03 17.05
CA GLY A 246 -1.23 9.11 18.02
C GLY A 246 -1.24 10.51 17.37
N GLU A 247 -1.79 11.47 18.10
CA GLU A 247 -1.99 12.87 17.67
C GLU A 247 -0.72 13.53 17.11
N GLU A 248 0.45 13.19 17.67
CA GLU A 248 1.73 13.77 17.24
C GLU A 248 2.08 13.40 15.79
N TYR A 249 1.77 12.19 15.34
CA TYR A 249 1.99 11.79 13.94
C TYR A 249 1.00 12.49 13.01
N ALA A 250 -0.25 12.65 13.42
CA ALA A 250 -1.24 13.41 12.66
C ALA A 250 -0.82 14.88 12.49
N ARG A 251 -0.35 15.51 13.57
CA ARG A 251 0.18 16.89 13.56
C ARG A 251 1.38 17.03 12.64
N ARG A 252 2.36 16.13 12.74
CA ARG A 252 3.54 16.13 11.85
C ARG A 252 3.14 15.92 10.39
N TYR A 253 2.15 15.09 10.11
CA TYR A 253 1.64 14.90 8.74
C TYR A 253 1.08 16.22 8.18
N GLU A 254 0.29 16.95 8.96
CA GLU A 254 -0.23 18.26 8.54
C GLU A 254 0.88 19.28 8.28
N ILE A 255 1.87 19.37 9.17
CA ILE A 255 3.04 20.25 9.01
C ILE A 255 3.80 19.88 7.73
N MET A 256 4.13 18.60 7.55
CA MET A 256 4.86 18.12 6.37
C MET A 256 4.08 18.37 5.07
N ARG A 257 2.75 18.27 5.10
CA ARG A 257 1.91 18.63 3.95
C ARG A 257 1.93 20.12 3.66
N ALA A 258 1.86 20.98 4.68
CA ALA A 258 1.95 22.43 4.52
C ALA A 258 3.31 22.85 3.93
N VAL A 259 4.39 22.24 4.42
CA VAL A 259 5.75 22.46 3.92
C VAL A 259 5.88 22.01 2.46
N ARG A 260 5.28 20.88 2.07
CA ARG A 260 5.33 20.39 0.67
C ARG A 260 4.40 21.13 -0.29
N SER A 261 3.35 21.78 0.20
CA SER A 261 2.48 22.63 -0.62
C SER A 261 2.99 24.06 -0.78
N SER A 262 4.06 24.43 -0.07
CA SER A 262 4.73 25.71 -0.26
C SER A 262 5.43 25.73 -1.63
N GLU A 263 5.32 26.84 -2.35
CA GLU A 263 6.06 27.07 -3.60
C GLU A 263 7.56 27.24 -3.38
N ARG A 264 8.01 27.32 -2.12
CA ARG A 264 9.42 27.45 -1.76
C ARG A 264 10.13 26.09 -1.77
N PRO A 265 11.27 25.96 -2.48
CA PRO A 265 12.07 24.74 -2.48
C PRO A 265 12.74 24.48 -1.11
N ILE A 266 13.02 23.21 -0.84
CA ILE A 266 13.74 22.76 0.35
C ILE A 266 15.14 22.33 -0.07
N VAL A 267 16.15 22.95 0.54
CA VAL A 267 17.56 22.57 0.36
C VAL A 267 18.07 21.94 1.65
N VAL A 268 18.51 20.68 1.57
CA VAL A 268 19.10 19.95 2.70
C VAL A 268 20.60 19.78 2.46
N VAL A 269 21.42 20.24 3.41
CA VAL A 269 22.89 20.20 3.32
C VAL A 269 23.44 19.24 4.37
N ILE A 270 24.18 18.22 3.94
CA ILE A 270 24.70 17.15 4.81
C ILE A 270 26.23 17.11 4.73
N GLY A 271 26.88 17.80 5.67
CA GLY A 271 28.33 17.83 5.82
C GLY A 271 28.88 16.71 6.72
N GLY A 272 30.15 16.35 6.52
CA GLY A 272 30.88 15.47 7.44
C GLY A 272 32.03 14.67 6.78
N THR A 273 32.77 13.93 7.59
CA THR A 273 33.99 13.21 7.16
C THR A 273 33.69 11.94 6.33
N ALA A 274 34.71 11.34 5.71
CA ALA A 274 34.54 10.11 4.95
C ALA A 274 34.13 8.93 5.86
N GLY A 275 33.29 8.02 5.34
CA GLY A 275 32.90 6.79 6.05
C GLY A 275 31.79 6.90 7.09
N VAL A 276 31.29 8.10 7.42
CA VAL A 276 30.23 8.28 8.46
C VAL A 276 28.80 8.01 7.97
N GLY A 277 28.61 7.53 6.74
CA GLY A 277 27.29 7.22 6.18
C GLY A 277 26.51 8.38 5.55
N LYS A 278 27.17 9.50 5.19
CA LYS A 278 26.51 10.69 4.60
C LYS A 278 25.69 10.38 3.35
N SER A 279 26.23 9.61 2.41
CA SER A 279 25.54 9.31 1.15
C SER A 279 24.30 8.43 1.39
N LEU A 280 24.37 7.50 2.37
CA LEU A 280 23.20 6.72 2.79
C LEU A 280 22.15 7.61 3.45
N LEU A 281 22.56 8.48 4.37
CA LEU A 281 21.65 9.44 5.02
C LEU A 281 21.01 10.38 3.99
N ALA A 282 21.77 10.89 3.03
CA ALA A 282 21.28 11.75 1.96
C ALA A 282 20.26 11.04 1.08
N ALA A 283 20.52 9.79 0.70
CA ALA A 283 19.58 8.98 -0.07
C ALA A 283 18.28 8.72 0.70
N GLU A 284 18.37 8.37 1.99
CA GLU A 284 17.20 8.14 2.85
C GLU A 284 16.37 9.41 3.07
N VAL A 285 17.04 10.55 3.32
CA VAL A 285 16.36 11.85 3.48
C VAL A 285 15.69 12.26 2.18
N ALA A 286 16.40 12.16 1.05
CA ALA A 286 15.85 12.47 -0.26
C ALA A 286 14.64 11.59 -0.58
N TYR A 287 14.75 10.28 -0.35
CA TYR A 287 13.66 9.35 -0.52
C TYR A 287 12.46 9.71 0.36
N ARG A 288 12.63 9.94 1.66
CA ARG A 288 11.49 10.23 2.56
C ARG A 288 10.82 11.56 2.26
N LEU A 289 11.59 12.58 1.89
CA LEU A 289 11.04 13.90 1.55
C LEU A 289 10.50 13.96 0.11
N GLY A 290 10.78 12.94 -0.72
CA GLY A 290 10.45 12.93 -2.15
C GLY A 290 11.25 13.96 -2.94
N ILE A 291 12.49 14.22 -2.53
CA ILE A 291 13.43 15.09 -3.24
C ILE A 291 14.16 14.24 -4.27
N ALA A 292 13.93 14.52 -5.56
CA ALA A 292 14.49 13.72 -6.65
C ALA A 292 15.99 13.96 -6.90
N ARG A 293 16.53 15.09 -6.46
CA ARG A 293 17.90 15.52 -6.75
C ARG A 293 18.79 15.36 -5.52
N VAL A 294 19.85 14.58 -5.66
CA VAL A 294 20.94 14.45 -4.69
C VAL A 294 22.25 14.76 -5.39
N VAL A 295 23.04 15.68 -4.84
CA VAL A 295 24.33 16.11 -5.39
C VAL A 295 25.43 15.87 -4.36
N SER A 296 26.50 15.20 -4.77
CA SER A 296 27.70 15.03 -3.94
C SER A 296 28.77 16.06 -4.30
N THR A 297 29.37 16.71 -3.30
CA THR A 297 30.53 17.59 -3.51
C THR A 297 31.72 16.84 -4.11
N ASP A 298 31.80 15.51 -3.97
CA ASP A 298 32.84 14.74 -4.63
C ASP A 298 32.61 14.62 -6.15
N SER A 299 31.36 14.47 -6.58
CA SER A 299 31.01 14.50 -8.01
C SER A 299 31.28 15.88 -8.62
N VAL A 300 30.98 16.96 -7.89
CA VAL A 300 31.34 18.33 -8.29
C VAL A 300 32.85 18.47 -8.42
N ARG A 301 33.61 17.97 -7.43
CA ARG A 301 35.08 17.99 -7.46
C ARG A 301 35.62 17.23 -8.66
N GLN A 302 35.08 16.05 -8.94
CA GLN A 302 35.47 15.23 -10.09
C GLN A 302 35.26 15.96 -11.42
N ALA A 303 34.12 16.65 -11.57
CA ALA A 303 33.82 17.44 -12.76
C ALA A 303 34.79 18.62 -12.93
N LEU A 304 35.07 19.37 -11.85
CA LEU A 304 36.06 20.44 -11.89
C LEU A 304 37.47 19.90 -12.17
N ARG A 305 37.82 18.74 -11.61
CA ARG A 305 39.11 18.07 -11.80
C ARG A 305 39.35 17.64 -13.26
N SER A 306 38.31 17.33 -14.03
CA SER A 306 38.46 17.01 -15.45
C SER A 306 38.64 18.24 -16.34
N LEU A 307 38.23 19.42 -15.86
CA LEU A 307 38.31 20.67 -16.62
C LEU A 307 39.55 21.50 -16.28
N ILE A 308 40.08 21.34 -15.06
CA ILE A 308 41.21 22.12 -14.54
C ILE A 308 42.39 21.18 -14.30
N SER A 309 43.53 21.46 -14.92
CA SER A 309 44.72 20.62 -14.81
C SER A 309 45.32 20.64 -13.39
N ALA A 310 46.14 19.64 -13.08
CA ALA A 310 46.79 19.51 -11.78
C ALA A 310 47.81 20.63 -11.53
N GLU A 311 48.37 21.23 -12.57
CA GLU A 311 49.29 22.36 -12.50
C GLU A 311 48.56 23.66 -12.12
N LEU A 312 47.33 23.85 -12.62
CA LEU A 312 46.51 25.04 -12.34
C LEU A 312 45.82 24.97 -10.99
N SER A 313 45.36 23.78 -10.59
CA SER A 313 44.74 23.57 -9.28
C SER A 313 45.14 22.24 -8.65
N PRO A 314 46.36 22.15 -8.06
CA PRO A 314 46.85 20.94 -7.43
C PRO A 314 45.91 20.38 -6.34
N VAL A 315 45.22 21.28 -5.63
CA VAL A 315 44.33 20.97 -4.51
C VAL A 315 43.08 20.19 -4.94
N LEU A 316 42.53 20.43 -6.14
CA LEU A 316 41.39 19.65 -6.67
C LEU A 316 41.77 18.18 -6.95
N HIS A 317 43.03 17.95 -7.31
CA HIS A 317 43.56 16.62 -7.64
C HIS A 317 44.02 15.83 -6.42
N ALA A 318 44.20 16.48 -5.27
CA ALA A 318 44.57 15.85 -4.01
C ALA A 318 43.33 15.29 -3.26
N SER A 319 43.54 14.26 -2.44
CA SER A 319 42.54 13.84 -1.44
C SER A 319 42.37 14.92 -0.37
N SER A 320 41.19 15.03 0.24
CA SER A 320 40.94 15.98 1.33
C SER A 320 41.88 15.82 2.53
N TYR A 321 42.42 14.61 2.74
CA TYR A 321 43.44 14.33 3.77
C TYR A 321 44.85 14.80 3.38
N THR A 322 45.13 14.96 2.09
CA THR A 322 46.46 15.29 1.54
C THR A 322 46.49 16.63 0.79
N ALA A 323 45.37 17.35 0.71
CA ALA A 323 45.26 18.66 0.07
C ALA A 323 46.31 19.67 0.58
N TRP A 324 46.72 19.55 1.83
CA TRP A 324 47.76 20.37 2.44
C TRP A 324 49.18 20.17 1.87
N ARG A 325 49.40 19.09 1.10
CA ARG A 325 50.66 18.83 0.38
C ARG A 325 50.66 19.41 -1.04
N ALA A 326 49.51 19.87 -1.52
CA ALA A 326 49.32 20.24 -2.91
C ALA A 326 50.23 21.41 -3.33
N ASP A 327 50.43 22.38 -2.43
CA ASP A 327 51.26 23.57 -2.65
C ASP A 327 52.76 23.36 -2.32
N LEU A 328 53.16 22.14 -1.92
CA LEU A 328 54.56 21.83 -1.59
C LEU A 328 55.36 21.46 -2.84
N LEU A 329 56.60 21.93 -2.92
CA LEU A 329 57.56 21.50 -3.92
C LEU A 329 57.87 19.99 -3.76
N PRO A 330 58.24 19.28 -4.85
CA PRO A 330 58.58 17.86 -4.77
C PRO A 330 59.64 17.51 -3.70
N SER A 331 60.65 18.38 -3.54
CA SER A 331 61.69 18.24 -2.51
C SER A 331 61.14 18.36 -1.09
N GLU A 332 60.17 19.24 -0.85
CA GLU A 332 59.56 19.45 0.46
C GLU A 332 58.62 18.30 0.85
N ARG A 333 58.02 17.61 -0.13
CA ARG A 333 57.02 16.54 0.10
C ARG A 333 57.57 15.29 0.78
N LEU A 334 58.88 15.05 0.72
CA LEU A 334 59.54 13.86 1.23
C LEU A 334 59.79 13.92 2.75
N GLU A 335 60.06 15.12 3.29
CA GLU A 335 60.48 15.29 4.68
C GLU A 335 59.39 15.93 5.57
N VAL A 336 58.35 16.47 4.95
CA VAL A 336 57.31 17.23 5.64
C VAL A 336 56.33 16.33 6.39
N LYS A 337 56.23 16.57 7.71
CA LYS A 337 55.21 15.97 8.58
C LYS A 337 53.93 16.83 8.63
N PRO A 338 52.74 16.21 8.80
CA PRO A 338 51.48 16.94 8.91
C PRO A 338 51.47 17.80 10.19
N LYS A 339 51.37 19.12 10.04
CA LYS A 339 51.09 20.07 11.14
C LYS A 339 49.61 20.46 11.09
N ARG A 340 48.91 20.43 12.23
CA ARG A 340 47.45 20.72 12.32
C ARG A 340 47.01 21.95 11.51
N LYS A 341 47.69 23.10 11.69
CA LYS A 341 47.37 24.34 10.95
C LYS A 341 47.50 24.19 9.43
N ARG A 342 48.53 23.47 8.97
CA ARG A 342 48.77 23.22 7.54
C ARG A 342 47.70 22.31 6.95
N VAL A 343 47.36 21.23 7.67
CA VAL A 343 46.29 20.29 7.27
C VAL A 343 44.96 21.03 7.13
N LEU A 344 44.57 21.80 8.14
CA LEU A 344 43.33 22.59 8.12
C LEU A 344 43.31 23.61 6.98
N ARG A 345 44.41 24.36 6.78
CA ARG A 345 44.50 25.33 5.68
C ARG A 345 44.36 24.66 4.32
N GLY A 346 45.06 23.55 4.07
CA GLY A 346 44.96 22.82 2.81
C GLY A 346 43.55 22.32 2.53
N PHE A 347 42.87 21.78 3.55
CA PHE A 347 41.48 21.38 3.44
C PHE A 347 40.55 22.57 3.18
N GLN A 348 40.70 23.68 3.92
CA GLN A 348 39.91 24.89 3.71
C GLN A 348 40.11 25.48 2.31
N THR A 349 41.34 25.48 1.77
CA THR A 349 41.60 25.87 0.39
C THR A 349 40.81 24.99 -0.58
N GLN A 350 40.80 23.67 -0.38
CA GLN A 350 40.00 22.75 -1.20
C GLN A 350 38.50 23.07 -1.12
N VAL A 351 37.98 23.30 0.09
CA VAL A 351 36.57 23.69 0.28
C VAL A 351 36.23 24.98 -0.47
N MET A 352 37.06 26.01 -0.35
CA MET A 352 36.83 27.30 -1.01
C MET A 352 36.85 27.19 -2.53
N GLN A 353 37.67 26.31 -3.11
CA GLN A 353 37.69 26.06 -4.56
C GLN A 353 36.38 25.43 -5.07
N LEU A 354 35.70 24.67 -4.21
CA LEU A 354 34.42 24.03 -4.53
C LEU A 354 33.20 24.90 -4.19
N ALA A 355 33.36 25.87 -3.28
CA ALA A 355 32.25 26.66 -2.75
C ALA A 355 31.42 27.32 -3.87
N THR A 356 32.06 28.01 -4.81
CA THR A 356 31.37 28.69 -5.91
C THR A 356 30.52 27.75 -6.76
N ALA A 357 31.01 26.53 -7.02
CA ALA A 357 30.25 25.55 -7.80
C ALA A 357 29.07 24.98 -7.00
N VAL A 358 29.25 24.72 -5.70
CA VAL A 358 28.17 24.25 -4.82
C VAL A 358 27.09 25.33 -4.67
N ASP A 359 27.49 26.58 -4.44
CA ASP A 359 26.58 27.72 -4.30
C ASP A 359 25.79 27.92 -5.60
N ALA A 360 26.44 27.88 -6.77
CA ALA A 360 25.75 27.98 -8.06
C ALA A 360 24.73 26.85 -8.29
N ILE A 361 25.02 25.62 -7.84
CA ILE A 361 24.08 24.51 -7.92
C ILE A 361 22.86 24.78 -7.03
N ILE A 362 23.08 25.26 -5.80
CA ILE A 362 21.99 25.57 -4.86
C ILE A 362 21.15 26.72 -5.41
N GLU A 363 21.77 27.82 -5.81
CA GLU A 363 21.11 29.01 -6.37
C GLU A 363 20.22 28.65 -7.56
N ARG A 364 20.73 27.80 -8.47
CA ARG A 364 19.93 27.30 -9.59
C ARG A 364 18.66 26.58 -9.13
N HIS A 365 18.75 25.73 -8.11
CA HIS A 365 17.57 25.01 -7.59
C HIS A 365 16.59 25.95 -6.88
N LEU A 366 17.09 27.02 -6.23
CA LEU A 366 16.25 28.08 -5.67
C LEU A 366 15.48 28.83 -6.76
N VAL A 367 16.16 29.21 -7.86
CA VAL A 367 15.55 29.90 -9.00
C VAL A 367 14.53 29.01 -9.73
N GLU A 368 14.85 27.72 -9.92
CA GLU A 368 13.96 26.75 -10.56
C GLU A 368 12.83 26.26 -9.63
N ALA A 369 12.77 26.72 -8.38
CA ALA A 369 11.85 26.26 -7.34
C ALA A 369 11.86 24.72 -7.16
N THR A 370 13.03 24.09 -7.29
CA THR A 370 13.21 22.65 -7.12
C THR A 370 13.95 22.32 -5.83
N SER A 371 13.51 21.27 -5.13
CA SER A 371 14.17 20.83 -3.89
C SER A 371 15.45 20.03 -4.19
N LEU A 372 16.43 20.10 -3.28
CA LEU A 372 17.76 19.54 -3.46
C LEU A 372 18.32 18.98 -2.14
N VAL A 373 19.01 17.84 -2.21
CA VAL A 373 19.91 17.38 -1.14
C VAL A 373 21.35 17.49 -1.62
N VAL A 374 22.20 18.18 -0.87
CA VAL A 374 23.65 18.28 -1.14
C VAL A 374 24.39 17.59 -0.02
N GLU A 375 25.32 16.69 -0.36
CA GLU A 375 26.14 15.97 0.62
C GLU A 375 27.63 16.06 0.31
N GLY A 376 28.45 15.98 1.36
CA GLY A 376 29.85 15.65 1.22
C GLY A 376 30.78 16.35 2.19
N ILE A 377 32.08 16.07 2.04
CA ILE A 377 33.10 16.55 2.96
C ILE A 377 33.35 18.05 2.84
N HIS A 378 33.07 18.64 1.68
CA HIS A 378 33.34 20.05 1.42
C HIS A 378 32.25 21.00 1.94
N LEU A 379 31.17 20.47 2.53
CA LEU A 379 30.10 21.26 3.14
C LEU A 379 30.48 21.55 4.59
N VAL A 380 30.96 22.77 4.82
CA VAL A 380 31.51 23.20 6.11
C VAL A 380 30.80 24.49 6.54
N PRO A 381 30.06 24.47 7.67
CA PRO A 381 29.38 25.65 8.18
C PRO A 381 30.34 26.86 8.30
N GLY A 382 29.90 28.01 7.79
CA GLY A 382 30.69 29.24 7.77
C GLY A 382 31.70 29.35 6.61
N LEU A 383 31.86 28.32 5.77
CA LEU A 383 32.72 28.34 4.58
C LEU A 383 31.94 28.07 3.28
N SER A 384 31.13 27.01 3.26
CA SER A 384 30.28 26.62 2.12
C SER A 384 29.19 25.63 2.56
N PRO A 385 27.95 25.74 2.04
CA PRO A 385 27.47 26.81 1.14
C PRO A 385 27.26 28.14 1.87
N ARG A 386 27.17 29.24 1.12
CA ARG A 386 27.04 30.61 1.67
C ARG A 386 25.63 31.19 1.59
#